data_AF-A0A972BQG1-F1
#
_entry.id   AF-A0A972BQG1-F1
#
_cell.length_a   1.000
_cell.length_b   1.000
_cell.length_c   1.000
_cell.angle_alpha   90.00
_cell.angle_beta   90.00
_cell.angle_gamma   90.00
#
_symmetry.space_group_name_H-M   'P 1'
#
loop_
_entity.id
_entity.type
_entity.pdbx_description
1 polymer ?
#
loop_
_entity_poly.entity_id
_entity_poly.type
_entity_poly.pdbx_seq_one_letter_code
_entity_poly.pdbx_strand_id
1 'polypeptide(L)'
;MSKALQVQLVKTLKEQSDMARDMAVAELKDLKKDLAELEKALASKKTPDQGLLMDISHGAFELFRTASIVLQADLLSVQLDSALEEARDLEYLEKRGAILLSKPEGWHWFSPKGEMLFLAGPGETRLAAKKLQERVQRKTPPKPLKTPPKAPETPPSTET
;
A
#
# COMPACT_ATOMS: atom_id res chain seq x y z
N MET A 1 -10.05 7.09 10.45
CA MET A 1 -9.33 8.30 9.96
C MET A 1 -10.08 8.82 8.74
N SER A 2 -10.35 10.13 8.61
CA SER A 2 -11.07 10.63 7.43
C SER A 2 -10.17 10.64 6.19
N LYS A 3 -10.76 10.45 5.00
CA LYS A 3 -10.04 10.53 3.71
C LYS A 3 -9.31 11.87 3.54
N ALA A 4 -9.89 12.96 4.06
CA ALA A 4 -9.29 14.29 4.06
C ALA A 4 -8.00 14.34 4.89
N LEU A 5 -8.00 13.75 6.10
CA LEU A 5 -6.83 13.69 6.96
C LEU A 5 -5.70 12.85 6.34
N GLN A 6 -6.03 11.76 5.63
CA GLN A 6 -5.06 10.94 4.91
C GLN A 6 -4.37 11.71 3.78
N VAL A 7 -5.15 12.40 2.94
CA VAL A 7 -4.62 13.23 1.84
C VAL A 7 -3.74 14.35 2.39
N GLN A 8 -4.16 14.97 3.49
CA GLN A 8 -3.38 16.00 4.15
C GLN A 8 -2.05 15.45 4.67
N LEU A 9 -2.04 14.28 5.31
CA LEU A 9 -0.83 13.65 5.84
C LEU A 9 0.18 13.31 4.73
N VAL A 10 -0.28 12.68 3.64
CA VAL A 10 0.57 12.38 2.46
C VAL A 10 1.15 13.66 1.88
N LYS A 11 0.33 14.71 1.75
CA LYS A 11 0.77 16.01 1.24
C LYS A 11 1.84 16.62 2.14
N THR A 12 1.64 16.63 3.45
CA THR A 12 2.61 17.19 4.40
C THR A 12 3.93 16.42 4.40
N LEU A 13 3.90 15.08 4.35
CA LEU A 13 5.13 14.28 4.24
C LEU A 13 5.90 14.59 2.97
N LYS A 14 5.18 14.76 1.85
CA LYS A 14 5.79 15.14 0.58
C LYS A 14 6.41 16.54 0.64
N GLU A 15 5.69 17.52 1.16
CA GLU A 15 6.20 18.89 1.32
C GLU A 15 7.46 18.92 2.20
N GLN A 16 7.48 18.17 3.30
CA GLN A 16 8.66 18.04 4.15
C GLN A 16 9.83 17.36 3.43
N SER A 17 9.57 16.29 2.66
CA SER A 17 10.60 15.61 1.86
C SER A 17 11.17 16.52 0.78
N ASP A 18 10.33 17.26 0.05
CA ASP A 18 10.74 18.21 -0.99
C ASP A 18 11.57 19.35 -0.40
N MET A 19 11.14 19.96 0.72
CA MET A 19 11.91 20.99 1.41
C MET A 19 13.27 20.48 1.90
N ALA A 20 13.31 19.30 2.52
CA ALA A 20 14.55 18.71 3.01
C ALA A 20 15.51 18.36 1.86
N ARG A 21 14.97 17.95 0.70
CA ARG A 21 15.74 17.70 -0.51
C ARG A 21 16.34 18.98 -1.06
N ASP A 22 15.58 20.06 -1.14
CA ASP A 22 16.09 21.35 -1.61
C ASP A 22 17.22 21.86 -0.71
N MET A 23 17.07 21.72 0.62
CA MET A 23 18.13 22.01 1.59
C MET A 23 19.37 21.13 1.37
N ALA A 24 19.20 19.81 1.24
CA ALA A 24 20.31 18.89 1.01
C ALA A 24 21.05 19.21 -0.31
N VAL A 25 20.34 19.62 -1.36
CA VAL A 25 20.94 20.02 -2.63
C VAL A 25 21.72 21.33 -2.50
N ALA A 26 21.24 22.29 -1.71
CA ALA A 26 21.96 23.51 -1.42
C ALA A 26 23.27 23.21 -0.65
N GLU A 27 23.18 22.46 0.45
CA GLU A 27 24.34 22.04 1.25
C GLU A 27 25.37 21.26 0.40
N LEU A 28 24.90 20.36 -0.47
CA LEU A 28 25.78 19.60 -1.37
C LEU A 28 26.50 20.50 -2.38
N LYS A 29 25.87 21.59 -2.84
CA LYS A 29 26.54 22.55 -3.74
C LYS A 29 27.61 23.34 -3.00
N ASP A 30 27.36 23.74 -1.77
CA ASP A 30 28.32 24.53 -0.99
C ASP A 30 29.48 23.66 -0.52
N LEU A 31 29.22 22.47 0.02
CA LEU A 31 30.26 21.49 0.37
C LEU A 31 31.17 21.14 -0.82
N LYS A 32 30.62 21.07 -2.04
CA LYS A 32 31.43 20.86 -3.26
C LYS A 32 32.40 22.00 -3.54
N LYS A 33 32.01 23.25 -3.26
CA LYS A 33 32.89 24.41 -3.42
C LYS A 33 34.00 24.36 -2.39
N ASP A 34 33.66 24.07 -1.14
CA ASP A 34 34.63 24.01 -0.04
C ASP A 34 35.65 22.89 -0.26
N LEU A 35 35.20 21.73 -0.74
CA LEU A 35 36.08 20.63 -1.11
C LEU A 35 37.02 20.98 -2.28
N ALA A 36 36.53 21.73 -3.28
CA ALA A 36 37.37 22.20 -4.38
C ALA A 36 38.41 23.23 -3.91
N GLU A 37 38.05 24.09 -2.96
CA GLU A 37 38.99 25.02 -2.34
C GLU A 37 40.05 24.31 -1.50
N LEU A 38 39.64 23.30 -0.73
CA LEU A 38 40.55 22.45 0.03
C LEU A 38 41.53 21.72 -0.91
N GLU A 39 41.03 21.14 -1.99
CA GLU A 39 41.85 20.48 -3.01
C GLU A 39 42.90 21.44 -3.59
N LYS A 40 42.50 22.68 -3.92
CA LYS A 40 43.41 23.72 -4.41
C LYS A 40 44.47 24.11 -3.38
N ALA A 41 44.09 24.24 -2.10
CA ALA A 41 45.02 24.57 -1.03
C ALA A 41 46.08 23.47 -0.85
N LEU A 42 45.64 22.21 -0.81
CA LEU A 42 46.51 21.03 -0.70
C LEU A 42 47.41 20.85 -1.91
N ALA A 43 46.88 21.03 -3.13
CA ALA A 43 47.67 20.97 -4.37
C ALA A 43 48.76 22.07 -4.40
N SER A 44 48.47 23.22 -3.80
CA SER A 44 49.43 24.32 -3.65
C SER A 44 50.40 24.12 -2.48
N LYS A 45 50.36 22.97 -1.79
CA LYS A 45 51.11 22.66 -0.55
C LYS A 45 50.94 23.72 0.55
N LYS A 46 49.79 24.40 0.55
CA LYS A 46 49.42 25.35 1.61
C LYS A 46 48.69 24.61 2.71
N THR A 47 48.91 25.03 3.95
CA THR A 47 48.06 24.59 5.06
C THR A 47 46.64 25.11 4.82
N PRO A 48 45.61 24.25 4.85
CA PRO A 48 44.23 24.69 4.73
C PRO A 48 43.86 25.65 5.87
N ASP A 49 42.99 26.60 5.57
CA ASP A 49 42.42 27.46 6.59
C ASP A 49 41.56 26.67 7.58
N GLN A 50 41.62 27.01 8.87
CA GLN A 50 40.82 26.31 9.89
C GLN A 50 39.32 26.55 9.71
N GLY A 51 38.92 27.73 9.23
CA GLY A 51 37.52 28.04 8.91
C GLY A 51 37.00 27.10 7.82
N LEU A 52 37.74 26.96 6.73
CA LEU A 52 37.41 26.03 5.64
C LEU A 52 37.18 24.58 6.13
N LEU A 53 38.04 24.07 7.04
CA LEU A 53 37.88 22.72 7.57
C LEU A 53 36.63 22.58 8.46
N MET A 54 36.28 23.64 9.20
CA MET A 54 35.05 23.68 9.99
C MET A 54 33.82 23.75 9.10
N ASP A 55 33.85 24.54 8.03
CA ASP A 55 32.76 24.67 7.06
C ASP A 55 32.49 23.35 6.36
N ILE A 56 33.53 22.63 5.93
CA ILE A 56 33.41 21.28 5.36
C ILE A 56 32.77 20.31 6.36
N SER A 57 33.21 20.34 7.61
CA SER A 57 32.68 19.45 8.66
C SER A 57 31.21 19.75 8.96
N HIS A 58 30.86 21.03 9.01
CA HIS A 58 29.50 21.49 9.24
C HIS A 58 28.58 21.15 8.06
N GLY A 59 28.99 21.47 6.82
CA GLY A 59 28.23 21.15 5.61
C GLY A 59 28.02 19.65 5.44
N ALA A 60 29.02 18.82 5.75
CA ALA A 60 28.86 17.36 5.75
C ALA A 60 27.82 16.88 6.79
N PHE A 61 27.80 17.49 7.98
CA PHE A 61 26.82 17.18 9.02
C PHE A 61 25.41 17.61 8.63
N GLU A 62 25.23 18.82 8.11
CA GLU A 62 23.93 19.33 7.67
C GLU A 62 23.38 18.54 6.48
N LEU A 63 24.25 18.15 5.54
CA LEU A 63 23.88 17.26 4.44
C LEU A 63 23.39 15.91 4.96
N PHE A 64 24.09 15.29 5.91
CA PHE A 64 23.65 14.04 6.53
C PHE A 64 22.30 14.20 7.23
N ARG A 65 22.12 15.28 8.00
CA ARG A 65 20.88 15.57 8.72
C ARG A 65 19.69 15.72 7.77
N THR A 66 19.84 16.52 6.72
CA THR A 66 18.79 16.79 5.74
C THR A 66 18.49 15.56 4.87
N ALA A 67 19.51 14.82 4.42
CA ALA A 67 19.32 13.56 3.69
C ALA A 67 18.60 12.50 4.53
N SER A 68 18.87 12.42 5.83
CA SER A 68 18.19 11.50 6.74
C SER A 68 16.68 11.77 6.82
N ILE A 69 16.29 13.05 6.82
CA ILE A 69 14.87 13.45 6.81
C ILE A 69 14.18 13.00 5.51
N VAL A 70 14.84 13.19 4.36
CA VAL A 70 14.30 12.74 3.06
C VAL A 70 14.06 11.23 3.06
N LEU A 71 15.06 10.45 3.48
CA LEU A 71 14.95 8.98 3.52
C LEU A 71 13.85 8.50 4.47
N GLN A 72 13.72 9.14 5.64
CA GLN A 72 12.65 8.82 6.59
C GLN A 72 11.27 9.18 6.05
N ALA A 73 11.13 10.34 5.41
CA ALA A 73 9.86 10.76 4.81
C ALA A 73 9.42 9.80 3.70
N ASP A 74 10.35 9.37 2.84
CA ASP A 74 10.09 8.41 1.78
C ASP A 74 9.67 7.04 2.34
N LEU A 75 10.34 6.55 3.39
CA LEU A 75 9.97 5.32 4.09
C LEU A 75 8.56 5.41 4.69
N LEU A 76 8.25 6.50 5.38
CA LEU A 76 6.93 6.72 5.99
C LEU A 76 5.84 6.80 4.93
N SER A 77 6.11 7.41 3.78
CA SER A 77 5.15 7.47 2.67
C SER A 77 4.81 6.07 2.15
N VAL A 78 5.81 5.20 1.96
CA VAL A 78 5.59 3.82 1.50
C VAL A 78 4.79 3.01 2.51
N GLN A 79 5.12 3.15 3.80
CA GLN A 79 4.38 2.47 4.88
C GLN A 79 2.94 2.95 4.96
N LEU A 80 2.70 4.25 4.81
CA LEU A 80 1.37 4.83 4.81
C LEU A 80 0.54 4.30 3.64
N ASP A 81 1.09 4.27 2.42
CA ASP A 81 0.39 3.74 1.25
C ASP A 81 0.01 2.26 1.43
N SER A 82 0.92 1.44 1.96
CA SER A 82 0.62 0.03 2.26
C SER A 82 -0.49 -0.11 3.29
N ALA A 83 -0.44 0.66 4.37
CA ALA A 83 -1.47 0.64 5.41
C ALA A 83 -2.83 1.15 4.89
N LEU A 84 -2.83 2.11 3.97
CA LEU A 84 -4.05 2.62 3.34
C LEU A 84 -4.70 1.56 2.45
N GLU A 85 -3.93 0.83 1.66
CA GLU A 85 -4.45 -0.27 0.84
C GLU A 85 -5.05 -1.37 1.73
N GLU A 86 -4.35 -1.79 2.79
CA GLU A 86 -4.86 -2.78 3.73
C GLU A 86 -6.15 -2.30 4.42
N ALA A 87 -6.20 -1.04 4.85
CA ALA A 87 -7.39 -0.46 5.47
C ALA A 87 -8.60 -0.45 4.52
N ARG A 88 -8.37 -0.20 3.22
CA ARG A 88 -9.43 -0.28 2.18
C ARG A 88 -9.94 -1.70 2.01
N ASP A 89 -9.05 -2.68 1.99
CA ASP A 89 -9.41 -4.10 1.88
C ASP A 89 -10.19 -4.57 3.10
N LEU A 90 -9.78 -4.18 4.32
CA LEU A 90 -10.52 -4.42 5.56
C LEU A 90 -11.92 -3.81 5.52
N GLU A 91 -12.01 -2.52 5.20
CA GLU A 91 -13.30 -1.82 5.12
C GLU A 91 -14.22 -2.46 4.07
N TYR A 92 -13.67 -2.92 2.95
CA TYR A 92 -14.42 -3.65 1.93
C TYR A 92 -14.97 -4.98 2.45
N LEU A 93 -14.13 -5.77 3.12
CA LEU A 93 -14.50 -7.05 3.73
C LEU A 93 -15.61 -6.87 4.77
N GLU A 94 -15.43 -5.94 5.70
CA GLU A 94 -16.38 -5.64 6.77
C GLU A 94 -17.74 -5.19 6.20
N LYS A 95 -17.74 -4.25 5.23
CA LYS A 95 -18.97 -3.78 4.57
C LYS A 95 -19.72 -4.88 3.84
N ARG A 96 -19.01 -5.92 3.39
CA ARG A 96 -19.60 -7.09 2.71
C ARG A 96 -19.98 -8.21 3.68
N GLY A 97 -19.77 -8.02 4.98
CA GLY A 97 -20.09 -9.00 6.02
C GLY A 97 -19.10 -10.17 6.06
N ALA A 98 -17.87 -9.98 5.57
CA ALA A 98 -16.81 -10.94 5.78
C ALA A 98 -16.23 -10.78 7.19
N ILE A 99 -15.87 -11.90 7.81
CA ILE A 99 -15.47 -11.96 9.22
C ILE A 99 -14.19 -12.80 9.31
N LEU A 100 -13.24 -12.32 10.12
CA LEU A 100 -12.06 -13.10 10.49
C LEU A 100 -12.43 -14.06 11.62
N LEU A 101 -12.47 -15.35 11.33
CA LEU A 101 -12.76 -16.39 12.31
C LEU A 101 -11.47 -16.97 12.88
N SER A 102 -11.52 -17.39 14.14
CA SER A 102 -10.41 -18.10 14.80
C SER A 102 -10.47 -19.61 14.57
N LYS A 103 -11.65 -20.16 14.25
CA LYS A 103 -11.88 -21.58 13.95
C LYS A 103 -13.01 -21.75 12.93
N PRO A 104 -12.76 -22.31 11.74
CA PRO A 104 -11.44 -22.42 11.09
C PRO A 104 -10.78 -21.04 10.96
N GLU A 105 -9.46 -20.98 11.13
CA GLU A 105 -8.73 -19.72 11.16
C GLU A 105 -8.71 -19.05 9.78
N GLY A 106 -9.07 -17.76 9.72
CA GLY A 106 -8.97 -16.94 8.50
C GLY A 106 -10.24 -16.20 8.15
N TRP A 107 -10.19 -15.50 7.03
CA TRP A 107 -11.29 -14.69 6.50
C TRP A 107 -12.37 -15.58 5.90
N HIS A 108 -13.60 -15.36 6.34
CA HIS A 108 -14.78 -16.08 5.88
C HIS A 108 -15.88 -15.12 5.45
N TRP A 109 -16.72 -15.54 4.53
CA TRP A 109 -17.90 -14.79 4.10
C TRP A 109 -19.11 -15.71 3.97
N PHE A 110 -20.26 -15.25 4.45
CA PHE A 110 -21.52 -15.96 4.30
C PHE A 110 -22.22 -15.46 3.05
N SER A 111 -22.45 -16.37 2.10
CA SER A 111 -23.20 -16.03 0.90
C SER A 111 -24.67 -15.72 1.23
N PRO A 112 -25.41 -15.04 0.34
CA PRO A 112 -26.85 -14.83 0.52
C PRO A 112 -27.68 -16.13 0.65
N LYS A 113 -27.10 -17.28 0.29
CA LYS A 113 -27.71 -18.61 0.44
C LYS A 113 -27.41 -19.26 1.81
N GLY A 114 -26.65 -18.60 2.68
CA GLY A 114 -26.26 -19.11 3.99
C GLY A 114 -25.01 -20.00 3.99
N GLU A 115 -24.36 -20.22 2.83
CA GLU A 115 -23.13 -21.01 2.76
C GLU A 115 -21.93 -20.18 3.27
N MET A 116 -21.17 -20.74 4.22
CA MET A 116 -19.92 -20.17 4.71
C MET A 116 -18.78 -20.51 3.74
N LEU A 117 -18.08 -19.49 3.28
CA LEU A 117 -17.00 -19.63 2.31
C LEU A 117 -15.70 -19.12 2.92
N PHE A 118 -14.66 -19.95 2.88
CA PHE A 118 -13.29 -19.53 3.20
C PHE A 118 -12.74 -18.64 2.08
N LEU A 119 -12.22 -17.48 2.45
CA LEU A 119 -11.59 -16.53 1.55
C LEU A 119 -10.07 -16.69 1.60
N ALA A 120 -9.43 -16.42 2.72
CA ALA A 120 -7.96 -16.49 2.86
C ALA A 120 -7.55 -16.66 4.32
N GLY A 121 -6.28 -16.98 4.56
CA GLY A 121 -5.72 -17.13 5.91
C GLY A 121 -5.67 -15.80 6.69
N PRO A 122 -5.31 -15.87 7.99
CA PRO A 122 -5.05 -14.67 8.79
C PRO A 122 -3.88 -13.88 8.17
N GLY A 123 -3.99 -12.54 8.13
CA GLY A 123 -2.98 -11.66 7.51
C GLY A 123 -3.07 -11.57 5.98
N GLU A 124 -3.88 -12.39 5.31
CA GLU A 124 -4.07 -12.34 3.85
C GLU A 124 -5.27 -11.44 3.45
N THR A 125 -5.42 -10.29 4.10
CA THR A 125 -6.56 -9.36 3.94
C THR A 125 -6.82 -9.00 2.47
N ARG A 126 -5.77 -8.64 1.72
CA ARG A 126 -5.88 -8.29 0.30
C ARG A 126 -6.36 -9.44 -0.57
N LEU A 127 -5.87 -10.65 -0.30
CA LEU A 127 -6.30 -11.85 -1.02
C LEU A 127 -7.76 -12.18 -0.69
N ALA A 128 -8.17 -12.02 0.56
CA ALA A 128 -9.55 -12.21 0.98
C ALA A 128 -10.50 -11.22 0.28
N ALA A 129 -10.14 -9.92 0.25
CA ALA A 129 -10.92 -8.88 -0.41
C ALA A 129 -11.08 -9.18 -1.91
N LYS A 130 -9.99 -9.53 -2.59
CA LYS A 130 -10.01 -9.91 -4.02
C LYS A 130 -10.92 -11.12 -4.28
N LYS A 131 -10.79 -12.19 -3.49
CA LYS A 131 -11.63 -13.39 -3.64
C LYS A 131 -13.10 -13.07 -3.40
N LEU A 132 -13.41 -12.23 -2.40
CA LEU A 132 -14.79 -11.81 -2.16
C LEU A 132 -15.34 -10.98 -3.33
N GLN A 133 -14.55 -10.06 -3.86
CA GLN A 133 -14.92 -9.25 -5.02
C GLN A 133 -15.25 -10.13 -6.24
N GLU A 134 -14.40 -11.10 -6.55
CA GLU A 134 -14.64 -12.06 -7.64
C GLU A 134 -15.95 -12.85 -7.43
N ARG A 135 -16.28 -13.22 -6.20
CA ARG A 135 -17.50 -13.97 -5.87
C ARG A 135 -18.75 -13.12 -5.97
N VAL A 136 -18.71 -11.87 -5.51
CA VAL A 136 -19.84 -10.93 -5.59
C VAL A 136 -20.08 -10.48 -7.03
N GLN A 137 -19.03 -10.37 -7.84
CA GLN A 137 -19.13 -9.97 -9.25
C GLN A 137 -19.51 -11.11 -10.20
N ARG A 138 -19.29 -12.38 -9.82
CA ARG A 138 -19.84 -13.53 -10.56
C ARG A 138 -21.37 -13.49 -10.49
N LYS A 139 -21.98 -12.84 -11.49
CA LYS A 139 -23.42 -12.87 -11.73
C LYS A 139 -23.89 -14.32 -11.67
N THR A 140 -24.86 -14.59 -10.81
CA THR A 140 -25.59 -15.85 -10.78
C THR A 140 -26.04 -16.18 -12.20
N PRO A 141 -25.67 -17.34 -12.79
CA PRO A 141 -26.27 -17.75 -14.05
C PRO A 141 -27.80 -17.83 -13.85
N PRO A 142 -28.61 -17.40 -14.83
CA PRO A 142 -30.05 -17.52 -14.73
C PRO A 142 -30.39 -19.00 -14.51
N LYS A 143 -31.29 -19.25 -13.55
CA LYS A 143 -31.78 -20.58 -13.19
C LYS A 143 -32.28 -21.28 -14.47
N PRO A 144 -31.79 -22.48 -14.84
CA PRO A 144 -32.32 -23.17 -16.00
C PRO A 144 -33.82 -23.37 -15.80
N LEU A 145 -34.61 -22.97 -16.80
CA LEU A 145 -36.05 -23.18 -16.84
C LEU A 145 -36.31 -24.67 -16.58
N LYS A 146 -37.14 -24.98 -15.58
CA LYS A 146 -37.63 -26.34 -15.38
C LYS A 146 -38.41 -26.75 -16.64
N THR A 147 -37.88 -27.70 -17.40
CA THR A 147 -38.64 -28.40 -18.43
C THR A 147 -39.82 -29.10 -17.74
N PRO A 148 -41.06 -28.93 -18.22
CA PRO A 148 -42.22 -29.55 -17.59
C PRO A 148 -42.16 -31.08 -17.71
N PRO A 149 -42.73 -31.82 -16.73
CA PRO A 149 -42.71 -33.28 -16.72
C PRO A 149 -43.54 -33.83 -17.89
N LYS A 150 -42.98 -34.80 -18.60
CA LYS A 150 -43.67 -35.54 -19.66
C LYS A 150 -44.82 -36.33 -19.03
N ALA A 151 -46.04 -36.10 -19.51
CA ALA A 151 -47.25 -36.79 -19.06
C ALA A 151 -47.18 -38.31 -19.40
N PRO A 152 -47.82 -39.18 -18.59
CA PRO A 152 -47.80 -40.62 -18.78
C PRO A 152 -48.67 -41.07 -19.96
N GLU A 153 -48.13 -41.95 -20.80
CA GLU A 153 -48.90 -42.68 -21.82
C GLU A 153 -49.78 -43.75 -21.14
N THR A 154 -51.08 -43.67 -21.35
CA THR A 154 -52.08 -44.70 -21.07
C THR A 154 -51.91 -45.89 -22.03
N PRO A 155 -52.09 -47.14 -21.58
CA PRO A 155 -52.02 -48.30 -22.46
C PRO A 155 -53.34 -48.49 -23.25
N PRO A 156 -53.32 -48.99 -24.50
CA PRO A 156 -54.53 -49.41 -25.16
C PRO A 156 -54.93 -50.81 -24.69
N SER A 157 -56.19 -50.93 -24.26
CA SER A 157 -56.92 -52.17 -24.11
C SER A 157 -56.89 -52.98 -25.40
N THR A 158 -56.77 -54.30 -25.30
CA THR A 158 -57.20 -55.22 -26.35
C THR A 158 -58.03 -56.33 -25.71
N GLU A 159 -59.35 -56.24 -25.89
CA GLU A 159 -60.28 -57.35 -25.83
C GLU A 159 -60.03 -58.25 -27.04
N THR A 160 -59.94 -59.57 -26.85
CA THR A 160 -60.83 -60.58 -27.47
C THR A 160 -60.70 -61.88 -26.70
#